data_AF-A0A2V1GTK0-F1
#
_entry.id   AF-A0A2V1GTK0-F1
#
_cell.length_a   1.000
_cell.length_b   1.000
_cell.length_c   1.000
_cell.angle_alpha   90.00
_cell.angle_beta   90.00
_cell.angle_gamma   90.00
#
_symmetry.space_group_name_H-M   'P 1'
#
loop_
_entity.id
_entity.type
_entity.pdbx_description
1 polymer ?
#
loop_
_entity_poly.entity_id
_entity_poly.type
_entity_poly.pdbx_seq_one_letter_code
_entity_poly.pdbx_strand_id
1 'polypeptide(L)'
;MSQTRKIQVFNAADALLQVGERPTVRSVRVSAGGSDTDVSRYLIEYWQHLGNRLQGPVAPTLPQELAVEMQRLWEKACDMASDKENQQIAELELAQLQKQQQISQLQTQHSQMEEQLQQHRDAVLRTEQSLKISAEQNQQLKTHLENTQLQVETLHQQNQQQQADYQQQLQQSQKAFEEEKQRGQQQEDRLLTQLDQTRQEKKQQQQKLEKLEAARQSLEKSLQQQQKTNELQQKDFESRTVQWHEKINQSQQSLLELQQQFDHANQQHQSQQQQLQAEQQQLSQQLQQTNQQLNQQQSTADTAAQSAQQQIQQQTEQLRNTQQQLVSSQHQLSSALARLEILEPSLAEIKAEKQQLQKLLEKLS
;
A
#
# COMPACT_ATOMS: atom_id res chain seq x y z
N MET A 1 175.37 67.30 -30.57
CA MET A 1 174.07 68.00 -30.40
C MET A 1 173.11 67.35 -29.39
N SER A 2 173.20 66.04 -29.09
CA SER A 2 172.26 65.35 -28.17
C SER A 2 172.38 65.78 -26.69
N GLN A 3 173.59 66.00 -26.16
CA GLN A 3 173.78 66.42 -24.76
C GLN A 3 173.26 67.83 -24.46
N THR A 4 173.42 68.78 -25.39
CA THR A 4 172.93 70.16 -25.22
C THR A 4 171.40 70.21 -25.09
N ARG A 5 170.69 69.36 -25.85
CA ARG A 5 169.23 69.28 -25.80
C ARG A 5 168.73 68.63 -24.51
N LYS A 6 169.42 67.60 -24.01
CA LYS A 6 169.11 67.01 -22.69
C LYS A 6 169.20 68.06 -21.58
N ILE A 7 170.23 68.90 -21.60
CA ILE A 7 170.40 69.99 -20.61
C ILE A 7 169.27 71.03 -20.73
N GLN A 8 168.86 71.40 -21.95
CA GLN A 8 167.74 72.34 -22.17
C GLN A 8 166.42 71.78 -21.63
N VAL A 9 166.12 70.51 -21.89
CA VAL A 9 164.92 69.83 -21.36
C VAL A 9 164.94 69.77 -19.84
N PHE A 10 166.11 69.48 -19.24
CA PHE A 10 166.25 69.43 -17.78
C PHE A 10 166.06 70.82 -17.16
N ASN A 11 166.68 71.85 -17.72
CA ASN A 11 166.55 73.23 -17.25
C ASN A 11 165.11 73.75 -17.38
N ALA A 12 164.40 73.39 -18.45
CA ALA A 12 162.99 73.74 -18.63
C ALA A 12 162.09 73.00 -17.63
N ALA A 13 162.35 71.72 -17.36
CA ALA A 13 161.62 70.97 -16.35
C ALA A 13 161.88 71.52 -14.93
N ASP A 14 163.12 71.90 -14.62
CA ASP A 14 163.48 72.54 -13.35
C ASP A 14 162.80 73.91 -13.19
N ALA A 15 162.71 74.71 -14.26
CA ALA A 15 162.00 75.99 -14.25
C ALA A 15 160.50 75.81 -13.97
N LEU A 16 159.86 74.77 -14.52
CA LEU A 16 158.44 74.47 -14.25
C LEU A 16 158.22 74.01 -12.80
N LEU A 17 159.11 73.17 -12.26
CA LEU A 17 159.05 72.76 -10.85
C LEU A 17 159.24 73.93 -9.89
N GLN A 18 160.11 74.91 -10.21
CA GLN A 18 160.28 76.11 -9.38
C GLN A 18 159.00 76.96 -9.26
N VAL A 19 158.10 76.87 -10.24
CA VAL A 19 156.80 77.57 -10.25
C VAL A 19 155.69 76.73 -9.59
N GLY A 20 155.98 75.48 -9.20
CA GLY A 20 155.02 74.56 -8.60
C GLY A 20 154.12 73.82 -9.61
N GLU A 21 154.43 73.92 -10.91
CA GLU A 21 153.73 73.17 -11.95
C GLU A 21 154.41 71.83 -12.23
N ARG A 22 153.62 70.79 -12.53
CA ARG A 22 154.16 69.47 -12.88
C ARG A 22 154.71 69.49 -14.31
N PRO A 23 156.01 69.15 -14.52
CA PRO A 23 156.57 69.02 -15.87
C PRO A 23 155.83 67.96 -16.67
N THR A 24 155.14 68.40 -17.72
CA THR A 24 154.49 67.54 -18.73
C THR A 24 155.22 67.68 -20.05
N VAL A 25 155.14 66.67 -20.94
CA VAL A 25 155.85 66.70 -22.24
C VAL A 25 155.51 67.96 -23.04
N ARG A 26 154.25 68.42 -22.98
CA ARG A 26 153.78 69.65 -23.63
C ARG A 26 154.42 70.91 -23.05
N SER A 27 154.43 71.07 -21.73
CA SER A 27 154.95 72.28 -21.06
C SER A 27 156.47 72.42 -21.23
N VAL A 28 157.21 71.31 -21.14
CA VAL A 28 158.66 71.29 -21.32
C VAL A 28 159.05 71.56 -22.78
N ARG A 29 158.27 71.05 -23.74
CA ARG A 29 158.50 71.33 -25.16
C ARG A 29 158.36 72.83 -25.48
N VAL A 30 157.38 73.52 -24.89
CA VAL A 30 157.18 74.97 -25.11
C VAL A 30 158.41 75.77 -24.67
N SER A 31 159.04 75.39 -23.56
CA SER A 31 160.16 76.13 -22.98
C SER A 31 161.54 75.75 -23.54
N ALA A 32 161.78 74.46 -23.85
CA ALA A 32 163.09 73.98 -24.33
C ALA A 32 163.17 73.77 -25.84
N GLY A 33 162.03 73.60 -26.53
CA GLY A 33 161.97 73.14 -27.91
C GLY A 33 162.39 71.66 -28.11
N GLY A 34 161.82 70.97 -29.10
CA GLY A 34 162.17 69.57 -29.40
C GLY A 34 161.01 68.73 -29.98
N SER A 35 161.31 67.51 -30.40
CA SER A 35 160.31 66.50 -30.80
C SER A 35 159.66 65.85 -29.58
N ASP A 36 158.40 65.38 -29.67
CA ASP A 36 157.71 64.75 -28.52
C ASP A 36 158.47 63.56 -27.97
N THR A 37 159.05 62.78 -28.87
CA THR A 37 159.73 61.54 -28.56
C THR A 37 161.03 61.82 -27.80
N ASP A 38 161.77 62.85 -28.22
CA ASP A 38 162.98 63.28 -27.51
C ASP A 38 162.64 63.88 -26.14
N VAL A 39 161.64 64.76 -26.07
CA VAL A 39 161.23 65.39 -24.81
C VAL A 39 160.69 64.35 -23.84
N SER A 40 159.84 63.42 -24.28
CA SER A 40 159.31 62.34 -23.42
C SER A 40 160.41 61.42 -22.90
N ARG A 41 161.36 61.01 -23.76
CA ARG A 41 162.51 60.19 -23.34
C ARG A 41 163.36 60.92 -22.30
N TYR A 42 163.73 62.17 -22.57
CA TYR A 42 164.52 62.95 -21.62
C TYR A 42 163.72 63.33 -20.36
N LEU A 43 162.40 63.45 -20.43
CA LEU A 43 161.54 63.69 -19.26
C LEU A 43 161.47 62.44 -18.36
N ILE A 44 161.41 61.24 -18.94
CA ILE A 44 161.51 59.99 -18.17
C ILE A 44 162.88 59.90 -17.49
N GLU A 45 163.95 60.16 -18.23
CA GLU A 45 165.32 60.18 -17.69
C GLU A 45 165.49 61.29 -16.62
N TYR A 46 164.82 62.43 -16.82
CA TYR A 46 164.73 63.51 -15.84
C TYR A 46 164.08 63.03 -14.54
N TRP A 47 162.90 62.40 -14.59
CA TRP A 47 162.21 61.88 -13.40
C TRP A 47 163.01 60.79 -12.69
N GLN A 48 163.70 59.91 -13.44
CA GLN A 48 164.57 58.88 -12.86
C GLN A 48 165.77 59.47 -12.11
N HIS A 49 166.33 60.59 -12.57
CA HIS A 49 167.45 61.26 -11.92
C HIS A 49 167.04 62.39 -10.98
N LEU A 50 165.77 62.77 -10.94
CA LEU A 50 165.27 63.86 -10.11
C LEU A 50 165.54 63.59 -8.63
N GLY A 51 165.33 62.35 -8.17
CA GLY A 51 165.63 61.95 -6.80
C GLY A 51 167.11 62.17 -6.42
N ASN A 52 168.04 61.90 -7.34
CA ASN A 52 169.48 62.13 -7.12
C ASN A 52 169.86 63.61 -7.23
N ARG A 53 169.16 64.39 -8.09
CA ARG A 53 169.43 65.83 -8.26
C ARG A 53 168.87 66.67 -7.11
N LEU A 54 167.73 66.27 -6.54
CA LEU A 54 167.18 66.87 -5.33
C LEU A 54 168.05 66.61 -4.09
N GLN A 55 168.94 65.60 -4.13
CA GLN A 55 169.96 65.34 -3.10
C GLN A 55 171.24 66.18 -3.25
N GLY A 56 171.29 67.13 -4.21
CA GLY A 56 172.39 68.09 -4.33
C GLY A 56 172.47 69.10 -3.16
N PRO A 57 173.60 69.82 -2.98
CA PRO A 57 173.93 70.63 -1.78
C PRO A 57 173.05 71.89 -1.57
N VAL A 58 171.95 72.01 -2.31
CA VAL A 58 170.98 73.13 -2.27
C VAL A 58 169.55 72.64 -2.05
N ALA A 59 169.33 71.37 -1.69
CA ALA A 59 168.35 71.17 -0.64
C ALA A 59 168.84 72.10 0.49
N PRO A 60 168.03 73.04 1.03
CA PRO A 60 168.37 73.57 2.34
C PRO A 60 168.72 72.33 3.13
N THR A 61 169.90 72.30 3.74
CA THR A 61 170.28 71.26 4.66
C THR A 61 169.23 71.38 5.75
N LEU A 62 168.06 70.80 5.50
CA LEU A 62 167.08 70.41 6.46
C LEU A 62 167.99 69.64 7.39
N PRO A 63 168.19 70.15 8.61
CA PRO A 63 168.90 69.38 9.61
C PRO A 63 168.37 67.95 9.50
N GLN A 64 169.22 66.94 9.50
CA GLN A 64 168.79 65.56 9.26
C GLN A 64 167.58 65.19 10.15
N GLU A 65 167.51 65.87 11.31
CA GLU A 65 166.37 66.00 12.20
C GLU A 65 165.05 66.40 11.49
N LEU A 66 165.01 67.50 10.73
CA LEU A 66 163.80 68.00 10.06
C LEU A 66 163.32 67.11 8.89
N ALA A 67 164.23 66.47 8.15
CA ALA A 67 163.85 65.53 7.08
C ALA A 67 163.22 64.25 7.66
N VAL A 68 163.80 63.73 8.75
CA VAL A 68 163.23 62.63 9.53
C VAL A 68 161.85 63.03 10.09
N GLU A 69 161.69 64.26 10.59
CA GLU A 69 160.40 64.74 11.07
C GLU A 69 159.35 64.90 9.95
N MET A 70 159.72 65.37 8.76
CA MET A 70 158.79 65.44 7.62
C MET A 70 158.37 64.06 7.14
N GLN A 71 159.28 63.09 7.08
CA GLN A 71 158.93 61.70 6.76
C GLN A 71 158.01 61.10 7.82
N ARG A 72 158.29 61.32 9.12
CA ARG A 72 157.40 60.92 10.22
C ARG A 72 156.02 61.56 10.11
N LEU A 73 155.94 62.85 9.74
CA LEU A 73 154.66 63.54 9.51
C LEU A 73 153.90 62.96 8.32
N TRP A 74 154.59 62.59 7.24
CA TRP A 74 153.98 61.94 6.08
C TRP A 74 153.48 60.53 6.41
N GLU A 75 154.30 59.69 7.06
CA GLU A 75 153.91 58.36 7.54
C GLU A 75 152.69 58.47 8.46
N LYS A 76 152.72 59.40 9.42
CA LYS A 76 151.57 59.69 10.29
C LYS A 76 150.34 60.15 9.51
N ALA A 77 150.48 60.98 8.47
CA ALA A 77 149.35 61.41 7.65
C ALA A 77 148.76 60.27 6.82
N CYS A 78 149.61 59.36 6.30
CA CYS A 78 149.17 58.14 5.64
C CYS A 78 148.44 57.20 6.60
N ASP A 79 148.99 56.96 7.79
CA ASP A 79 148.36 56.15 8.84
C ASP A 79 146.99 56.74 9.23
N MET A 80 146.92 58.06 9.46
CA MET A 80 145.66 58.75 9.75
C MET A 80 144.64 58.66 8.61
N ALA A 81 145.08 58.66 7.35
CA ALA A 81 144.21 58.51 6.19
C ALA A 81 143.69 57.07 6.06
N SER A 82 144.56 56.07 6.25
CA SER A 82 144.18 54.65 6.27
C SER A 82 143.26 54.32 7.44
N ASP A 83 143.52 54.87 8.63
CA ASP A 83 142.62 54.72 9.79
C ASP A 83 141.25 55.32 9.51
N LYS A 84 141.19 56.50 8.89
CA LYS A 84 139.94 57.14 8.51
C LYS A 84 139.17 56.35 7.45
N GLU A 85 139.85 55.81 6.44
CA GLU A 85 139.24 54.95 5.43
C GLU A 85 138.69 53.65 6.05
N ASN A 86 139.48 52.99 6.91
CA ASN A 86 139.04 51.80 7.63
C ASN A 86 137.84 52.08 8.54
N GLN A 87 137.81 53.23 9.21
CA GLN A 87 136.65 53.68 9.99
C GLN A 87 135.42 53.87 9.10
N GLN A 88 135.57 54.52 7.94
CA GLN A 88 134.47 54.71 6.99
C GLN A 88 133.95 53.38 6.43
N ILE A 89 134.83 52.44 6.10
CA ILE A 89 134.45 51.10 5.63
C ILE A 89 133.68 50.37 6.74
N ALA A 90 134.18 50.37 7.98
CA ALA A 90 133.51 49.74 9.11
C ALA A 90 132.12 50.36 9.40
N GLU A 91 131.98 51.69 9.30
CA GLU A 91 130.70 52.39 9.42
C GLU A 91 129.72 52.00 8.30
N LEU A 92 130.20 51.90 7.06
CA LEU A 92 129.39 51.47 5.91
C LEU A 92 128.94 50.01 6.03
N GLU A 93 129.84 49.11 6.44
CA GLU A 93 129.51 47.69 6.69
C GLU A 93 128.47 47.55 7.81
N LEU A 94 128.62 48.31 8.89
CA LEU A 94 127.64 48.33 9.99
C LEU A 94 126.28 48.85 9.50
N ALA A 95 126.26 49.95 8.74
CA ALA A 95 125.04 50.51 8.17
C ALA A 95 124.36 49.54 7.19
N GLN A 96 125.14 48.83 6.37
CA GLN A 96 124.64 47.81 5.45
C GLN A 96 124.03 46.62 6.21
N LEU A 97 124.70 46.14 7.25
CA LEU A 97 124.19 45.05 8.10
C LEU A 97 122.88 45.45 8.78
N GLN A 98 122.80 46.67 9.33
CA GLN A 98 121.57 47.19 9.93
C GLN A 98 120.42 47.27 8.92
N LYS A 99 120.70 47.76 7.71
CA LYS A 99 119.70 47.83 6.63
C LYS A 99 119.24 46.43 6.21
N GLN A 100 120.15 45.45 6.12
CA GLN A 100 119.81 44.08 5.78
C GLN A 100 118.95 43.43 6.86
N GLN A 101 119.25 43.68 8.14
CA GLN A 101 118.41 43.25 9.26
C GLN A 101 117.02 43.88 9.17
N GLN A 102 116.90 45.19 8.94
CA GLN A 102 115.61 45.87 8.76
C GLN A 102 114.81 45.29 7.60
N ILE A 103 115.44 45.05 6.44
CA ILE A 103 114.77 44.41 5.28
C ILE A 103 114.27 43.02 5.65
N SER A 104 115.09 42.20 6.31
CA SER A 104 114.68 40.84 6.72
C SER A 104 113.51 40.84 7.71
N GLN A 105 113.50 41.80 8.64
CA GLN A 105 112.40 41.99 9.60
C GLN A 105 111.12 42.42 8.88
N LEU A 106 111.20 43.40 7.97
CA LEU A 106 110.06 43.84 7.18
C LEU A 106 109.52 42.73 6.26
N GLN A 107 110.39 41.92 5.66
CA GLN A 107 110.00 40.76 4.84
C GLN A 107 109.25 39.71 5.68
N THR A 108 109.74 39.44 6.88
CA THR A 108 109.08 38.50 7.81
C THR A 108 107.72 39.04 8.25
N GLN A 109 107.63 40.34 8.58
CA GLN A 109 106.36 40.99 8.92
C GLN A 109 105.36 40.96 7.74
N HIS A 110 105.83 41.22 6.52
CA HIS A 110 105.00 41.16 5.32
C HIS A 110 104.46 39.75 5.09
N SER A 111 105.32 38.73 5.16
CA SER A 111 104.92 37.34 5.00
C SER A 111 103.90 36.91 6.06
N GLN A 112 104.07 37.35 7.32
CA GLN A 112 103.11 37.08 8.39
C GLN A 112 101.76 37.75 8.14
N MET A 113 101.77 39.00 7.66
CA MET A 113 100.54 39.73 7.33
C MET A 113 99.82 39.10 6.12
N GLU A 114 100.55 38.66 5.10
CA GLU A 114 99.98 37.93 3.96
C GLU A 114 99.33 36.62 4.39
N GLU A 115 99.99 35.86 5.27
CA GLU A 115 99.43 34.63 5.83
C GLU A 115 98.14 34.89 6.63
N GLN A 116 98.14 35.92 7.50
CA GLN A 116 96.94 36.32 8.25
C GLN A 116 95.81 36.76 7.32
N LEU A 117 96.10 37.55 6.28
CA LEU A 117 95.10 37.95 5.29
C LEU A 117 94.54 36.75 4.54
N GLN A 118 95.37 35.75 4.21
CA GLN A 118 94.91 34.51 3.59
C GLN A 118 94.00 33.72 4.53
N GLN A 119 94.39 33.57 5.81
CA GLN A 119 93.56 32.89 6.81
C GLN A 119 92.20 33.59 7.01
N HIS A 120 92.18 34.93 7.04
CA HIS A 120 90.93 35.68 7.12
C HIS A 120 90.06 35.53 5.86
N ARG A 121 90.66 35.53 4.66
CA ARG A 121 89.93 35.27 3.41
C ARG A 121 89.30 33.88 3.42
N ASP A 122 90.05 32.86 3.82
CA ASP A 122 89.56 31.49 3.92
C ASP A 122 88.45 31.37 4.98
N ALA A 123 88.58 32.07 6.10
CA ALA A 123 87.53 32.12 7.13
C ALA A 123 86.24 32.76 6.60
N VAL A 124 86.34 33.89 5.89
CA VAL A 124 85.19 34.56 5.28
C VAL A 124 84.51 33.63 4.28
N LEU A 125 85.25 32.99 3.37
CA LEU A 125 84.71 32.05 2.39
C LEU A 125 83.96 30.88 3.07
N ARG A 126 84.50 30.33 4.17
CA ARG A 126 83.83 29.28 4.94
C ARG A 126 82.53 29.78 5.57
N THR A 127 82.53 30.99 6.13
CA THR A 127 81.32 31.57 6.72
C THR A 127 80.26 31.88 5.67
N GLU A 128 80.65 32.36 4.49
CA GLU A 128 79.73 32.61 3.37
C GLU A 128 79.11 31.31 2.86
N GLN A 129 79.92 30.24 2.72
CA GLN A 129 79.41 28.92 2.35
C GLN A 129 78.44 28.37 3.41
N SER A 130 78.77 28.49 4.70
CA SER A 130 77.90 28.07 5.79
C SER A 130 76.59 28.87 5.83
N LEU A 131 76.66 30.18 5.59
CA LEU A 131 75.48 31.04 5.52
C LEU A 131 74.59 30.67 4.34
N LYS A 132 75.19 30.39 3.17
CA LYS A 132 74.45 29.93 1.98
C LYS A 132 73.73 28.61 2.24
N ILE A 133 74.41 27.63 2.82
CA ILE A 133 73.82 26.33 3.19
C ILE A 133 72.67 26.52 4.19
N SER A 134 72.86 27.36 5.21
CA SER A 134 71.82 27.65 6.19
C SER A 134 70.61 28.37 5.56
N ALA A 135 70.84 29.30 4.63
CA ALA A 135 69.76 29.96 3.89
C ALA A 135 68.96 28.97 3.02
N GLU A 136 69.64 28.07 2.32
CA GLU A 136 69.00 27.00 1.53
C GLU A 136 68.18 26.05 2.43
N GLN A 137 68.72 25.66 3.59
CA GLN A 137 67.99 24.85 4.59
C GLN A 137 66.76 25.57 5.13
N ASN A 138 66.87 26.86 5.46
CA ASN A 138 65.72 27.65 5.92
C ASN A 138 64.65 27.78 4.84
N GLN A 139 65.05 27.93 3.58
CA GLN A 139 64.11 27.95 2.45
C GLN A 139 63.39 26.59 2.30
N GLN A 140 64.11 25.47 2.42
CA GLN A 140 63.51 24.13 2.38
C GLN A 140 62.56 23.88 3.56
N LEU A 141 62.92 24.33 4.76
CA LEU A 141 62.05 24.23 5.94
C LEU A 141 60.78 25.08 5.75
N LYS A 142 60.92 26.28 5.18
CA LYS A 142 59.76 27.15 4.88
C LYS A 142 58.81 26.50 3.89
N THR A 143 59.32 25.94 2.77
CA THR A 143 58.47 25.26 1.80
C THR A 143 57.83 24.00 2.38
N HIS A 144 58.54 23.26 3.23
CA HIS A 144 57.96 22.11 3.94
C HIS A 144 56.85 22.54 4.92
N LEU A 145 57.05 23.64 5.64
CA LEU A 145 56.05 24.21 6.54
C LEU A 145 54.81 24.70 5.77
N GLU A 146 54.97 25.36 4.64
CA GLU A 146 53.86 25.76 3.76
C GLU A 146 53.10 24.54 3.22
N ASN A 147 53.81 23.51 2.76
CA ASN A 147 53.19 22.28 2.27
C ASN A 147 52.41 21.52 3.37
N THR A 148 52.97 21.45 4.58
CA THR A 148 52.29 20.80 5.72
C THR A 148 51.09 21.60 6.18
N GLN A 149 51.14 22.94 6.17
CA GLN A 149 49.98 23.79 6.43
C GLN A 149 48.85 23.56 5.42
N LEU A 150 49.17 23.53 4.13
CA LEU A 150 48.19 23.21 3.07
C LEU A 150 47.59 21.81 3.25
N GLN A 151 48.40 20.83 3.65
CA GLN A 151 47.93 19.48 3.93
C GLN A 151 46.99 19.44 5.14
N VAL A 152 47.32 20.14 6.23
CA VAL A 152 46.45 20.25 7.41
C VAL A 152 45.14 20.94 7.06
N GLU A 153 45.17 22.02 6.29
CA GLU A 153 43.96 22.73 5.85
C GLU A 153 43.08 21.84 4.96
N THR A 154 43.68 21.11 4.02
CA THR A 154 42.97 20.17 3.15
C THR A 154 42.31 19.05 3.96
N LEU A 155 43.05 18.45 4.91
CA LEU A 155 42.50 17.42 5.80
C LEU A 155 41.39 17.97 6.69
N HIS A 156 41.53 19.20 7.17
CA HIS A 156 40.49 19.85 7.97
C HIS A 156 39.21 20.06 7.16
N GLN A 157 39.30 20.56 5.93
CA GLN A 157 38.16 20.71 5.03
C GLN A 157 37.50 19.36 4.70
N GLN A 158 38.30 18.32 4.45
CA GLN A 158 37.79 16.95 4.22
C GLN A 158 37.04 16.42 5.44
N ASN A 159 37.60 16.62 6.65
CA ASN A 159 36.97 16.17 7.88
C ASN A 159 35.65 16.91 8.16
N GLN A 160 35.61 18.23 7.93
CA GLN A 160 34.39 19.02 8.03
C GLN A 160 33.31 18.55 7.03
N GLN A 161 33.69 18.27 5.79
CA GLN A 161 32.76 17.75 4.78
C GLN A 161 32.21 16.38 5.19
N GLN A 162 33.09 15.46 5.62
CA GLN A 162 32.66 14.15 6.12
C GLN A 162 31.72 14.28 7.32
N GLN A 163 32.00 15.19 8.25
CA GLN A 163 31.13 15.44 9.40
C GLN A 163 29.75 15.96 8.96
N ALA A 164 29.69 16.87 7.99
CA ALA A 164 28.44 17.36 7.42
C ALA A 164 27.66 16.23 6.73
N ASP A 165 28.33 15.39 5.93
CA ASP A 165 27.72 14.25 5.26
C ASP A 165 27.15 13.24 6.26
N TYR A 166 27.89 12.93 7.34
CA TYR A 166 27.42 12.04 8.41
C TYR A 166 26.22 12.62 9.15
N GLN A 167 26.22 13.92 9.44
CA GLN A 167 25.06 14.58 10.06
C GLN A 167 23.84 14.53 9.15
N GLN A 168 24.01 14.75 7.85
CA GLN A 168 22.93 14.64 6.88
C GLN A 168 22.39 13.21 6.77
N GLN A 169 23.25 12.20 6.72
CA GLN A 169 22.85 10.79 6.72
C GLN A 169 22.09 10.41 8.00
N LEU A 170 22.56 10.88 9.16
CA LEU A 170 21.88 10.64 10.44
C LEU A 170 20.48 11.27 10.44
N GLN A 171 20.33 12.52 9.98
CA GLN A 171 19.03 13.17 9.88
C GLN A 171 18.11 12.46 8.89
N GLN A 172 18.61 12.00 7.75
CA GLN A 172 17.83 11.22 6.78
C GLN A 172 17.38 9.88 7.36
N SER A 173 18.27 9.17 8.07
CA SER A 173 17.94 7.92 8.73
C SER A 173 16.90 8.10 9.84
N GLN A 174 17.02 9.17 10.64
CA GLN A 174 16.03 9.53 11.66
C GLN A 174 14.66 9.81 11.05
N LYS A 175 14.59 10.61 9.98
CA LYS A 175 13.34 10.88 9.26
C LYS A 175 12.73 9.60 8.67
N ALA A 176 13.54 8.77 8.03
CA ALA A 176 13.07 7.49 7.47
C ALA A 176 12.50 6.57 8.57
N PHE A 177 13.18 6.49 9.72
CA PHE A 177 12.70 5.73 10.87
C PHE A 177 11.40 6.29 11.44
N GLU A 178 11.25 7.61 11.56
CA GLU A 178 10.01 8.25 11.99
C GLU A 178 8.85 7.99 11.02
N GLU A 179 9.10 8.09 9.71
CA GLU A 179 8.13 7.79 8.68
C GLU A 179 7.70 6.31 8.71
N GLU A 180 8.65 5.38 8.88
CA GLU A 180 8.35 3.96 8.98
C GLU A 180 7.56 3.65 10.26
N LYS A 181 7.92 4.27 11.38
CA LYS A 181 7.14 4.19 12.63
C LYS A 181 5.72 4.70 12.45
N GLN A 182 5.53 5.85 11.79
CA GLN A 182 4.19 6.39 11.50
C GLN A 182 3.39 5.47 10.58
N ARG A 183 4.03 4.91 9.54
CA ARG A 183 3.38 3.91 8.66
C ARG A 183 2.95 2.67 9.44
N GLY A 184 3.80 2.18 10.34
CA GLY A 184 3.49 1.07 11.24
C GLY A 184 2.28 1.37 12.13
N GLN A 185 2.25 2.54 12.78
CA GLN A 185 1.12 2.99 13.60
C GLN A 185 -0.18 3.09 12.77
N GLN A 186 -0.12 3.68 11.57
CA GLN A 186 -1.29 3.76 10.69
C GLN A 186 -1.80 2.39 10.24
N GLN A 187 -0.89 1.42 10.02
CA GLN A 187 -1.27 0.05 9.70
C GLN A 187 -1.91 -0.63 10.91
N GLU A 188 -1.35 -0.46 12.10
CA GLU A 188 -1.91 -0.98 13.35
C GLU A 188 -3.32 -0.43 13.60
N ASP A 189 -3.51 0.89 13.49
CA ASP A 189 -4.81 1.54 13.65
C ASP A 189 -5.84 1.02 12.64
N ARG A 190 -5.44 0.78 11.39
CA ARG A 190 -6.29 0.18 10.36
C ARG A 190 -6.69 -1.24 10.72
N LEU A 191 -5.75 -2.07 11.18
CA LEU A 191 -6.01 -3.44 11.59
C LEU A 191 -6.91 -3.50 12.82
N LEU A 192 -6.73 -2.61 13.80
CA LEU A 192 -7.61 -2.48 14.96
C LEU A 192 -9.03 -2.10 14.53
N THR A 193 -9.16 -1.14 13.61
CA THR A 193 -10.47 -0.75 13.06
C THR A 193 -11.16 -1.91 12.33
N GLN A 194 -10.42 -2.67 11.52
CA GLN A 194 -10.94 -3.87 10.84
C GLN A 194 -11.32 -4.97 11.82
N LEU A 195 -10.54 -5.17 12.89
CA LEU A 195 -10.86 -6.12 13.95
C LEU A 195 -12.16 -5.73 14.68
N ASP A 196 -12.37 -4.45 14.95
CA ASP A 196 -13.60 -3.98 15.59
C ASP A 196 -14.81 -4.07 14.65
N GLN A 197 -14.64 -3.78 13.37
CA GLN A 197 -15.68 -4.00 12.34
C GLN A 197 -16.08 -5.47 12.26
N THR A 198 -15.11 -6.39 12.15
CA THR A 198 -15.39 -7.84 12.09
C THR A 198 -16.03 -8.36 13.39
N ARG A 199 -15.65 -7.82 14.56
CA ARG A 199 -16.34 -8.11 15.83
C ARG A 199 -17.79 -7.64 15.81
N GLN A 200 -18.05 -6.44 15.30
CA GLN A 200 -19.40 -5.89 15.21
C GLN A 200 -20.26 -6.68 14.20
N GLU A 201 -19.71 -7.03 13.05
CA GLU A 201 -20.35 -7.89 12.06
C GLU A 201 -20.66 -9.27 12.64
N LYS A 202 -19.70 -9.91 13.32
CA LYS A 202 -19.93 -11.18 14.01
C LYS A 202 -21.05 -11.07 15.04
N LYS A 203 -21.08 -10.00 15.84
CA LYS A 203 -22.16 -9.75 16.80
C LYS A 203 -23.52 -9.58 16.10
N GLN A 204 -23.58 -8.85 15.00
CA GLN A 204 -24.80 -8.69 14.21
C GLN A 204 -25.26 -10.01 13.58
N GLN A 205 -24.32 -10.81 13.04
CA GLN A 205 -24.61 -12.14 12.50
C GLN A 205 -25.14 -13.07 13.59
N GLN A 206 -24.53 -13.06 14.78
CA GLN A 206 -24.99 -13.84 15.93
C GLN A 206 -26.39 -13.43 16.37
N GLN A 207 -26.69 -12.13 16.45
CA GLN A 207 -28.05 -11.63 16.70
C GLN A 207 -29.05 -12.04 15.60
N LYS A 208 -28.64 -12.07 14.33
CA LYS A 208 -29.49 -12.56 13.24
C LYS A 208 -29.77 -14.05 13.38
N LEU A 209 -28.77 -14.85 13.73
CA LEU A 209 -28.93 -16.28 14.00
C LEU A 209 -29.88 -16.52 15.17
N GLU A 210 -29.70 -15.83 16.30
CA GLU A 210 -30.61 -15.90 17.45
C GLU A 210 -32.06 -15.54 17.07
N LYS A 211 -32.25 -14.48 16.26
CA LYS A 211 -33.58 -14.10 15.76
C LYS A 211 -34.18 -15.16 14.82
N LEU A 212 -33.39 -15.72 13.91
CA LEU A 212 -33.83 -16.78 13.00
C LEU A 212 -34.17 -18.07 13.77
N GLU A 213 -33.39 -18.42 14.78
CA GLU A 213 -33.67 -19.55 15.66
C GLU A 213 -34.95 -19.34 16.47
N ALA A 214 -35.15 -18.14 17.04
CA ALA A 214 -36.39 -17.80 17.72
C ALA A 214 -37.61 -17.83 16.77
N ALA A 215 -37.46 -17.30 15.55
CA ALA A 215 -38.49 -17.36 14.52
C ALA A 215 -38.80 -18.82 14.13
N ARG A 216 -37.77 -19.65 13.92
CA ARG A 216 -37.92 -21.08 13.63
C ARG A 216 -38.64 -21.81 14.77
N GLN A 217 -38.25 -21.58 16.03
CA GLN A 217 -38.94 -22.16 17.19
C GLN A 217 -40.41 -21.73 17.27
N SER A 218 -40.71 -20.46 16.96
CA SER A 218 -42.09 -19.96 16.92
C SER A 218 -42.92 -20.59 15.80
N LEU A 219 -42.32 -20.76 14.61
CA LEU A 219 -42.94 -21.41 13.46
C LEU A 219 -43.17 -22.90 13.74
N GLU A 220 -42.22 -23.57 14.37
CA GLU A 220 -42.32 -24.97 14.78
C GLU A 220 -43.44 -25.16 15.81
N LYS A 221 -43.55 -24.27 16.81
CA LYS A 221 -44.67 -24.26 17.75
C LYS A 221 -46.01 -24.02 17.05
N SER A 222 -46.07 -23.05 16.12
CA SER A 222 -47.25 -22.78 15.30
C SER A 222 -47.64 -24.01 14.48
N LEU A 223 -46.67 -24.67 13.85
CA LEU A 223 -46.91 -25.85 13.01
C LEU A 223 -47.35 -27.05 13.85
N GLN A 224 -46.75 -27.27 15.03
CA GLN A 224 -47.23 -28.28 15.99
C GLN A 224 -48.65 -27.98 16.47
N GLN A 225 -48.98 -26.70 16.72
CA GLN A 225 -50.32 -26.31 17.14
C GLN A 225 -51.34 -26.46 16.01
N GLN A 226 -50.96 -26.15 14.77
CA GLN A 226 -51.77 -26.38 13.59
C GLN A 226 -51.95 -27.89 13.33
N GLN A 227 -50.90 -28.71 13.49
CA GLN A 227 -51.00 -30.17 13.42
C GLN A 227 -51.97 -30.71 14.46
N LYS A 228 -51.87 -30.29 15.74
CA LYS A 228 -52.83 -30.67 16.77
C LYS A 228 -54.26 -30.24 16.43
N THR A 229 -54.43 -29.05 15.85
CA THR A 229 -55.75 -28.55 15.43
C THR A 229 -56.29 -29.37 14.27
N ASN A 230 -55.46 -29.71 13.28
CA ASN A 230 -55.81 -30.56 12.16
C ASN A 230 -56.14 -31.98 12.63
N GLU A 231 -55.39 -32.56 13.57
CA GLU A 231 -55.69 -33.86 14.17
C GLU A 231 -57.04 -33.84 14.90
N LEU A 232 -57.34 -32.77 15.65
CA LEU A 232 -58.64 -32.60 16.30
C LEU A 232 -59.77 -32.45 15.28
N GLN A 233 -59.57 -31.64 14.24
CA GLN A 233 -60.55 -31.51 13.15
C GLN A 233 -60.74 -32.82 12.40
N GLN A 234 -59.67 -33.57 12.14
CA GLN A 234 -59.74 -34.87 11.49
C GLN A 234 -60.52 -35.87 12.35
N LYS A 235 -60.27 -35.92 13.67
CA LYS A 235 -61.08 -36.71 14.61
C LYS A 235 -62.54 -36.28 14.63
N ASP A 236 -62.83 -34.98 14.56
CA ASP A 236 -64.21 -34.47 14.47
C ASP A 236 -64.87 -34.87 13.13
N PHE A 237 -64.15 -34.76 12.01
CA PHE A 237 -64.61 -35.23 10.70
C PHE A 237 -64.83 -36.74 10.67
N GLU A 238 -63.94 -37.54 11.26
CA GLU A 238 -64.08 -38.99 11.39
C GLU A 238 -65.32 -39.33 12.23
N SER A 239 -65.51 -38.68 13.38
CA SER A 239 -66.71 -38.86 14.22
C SER A 239 -67.99 -38.50 13.46
N ARG A 240 -68.02 -37.36 12.76
CA ARG A 240 -69.15 -36.97 11.91
C ARG A 240 -69.39 -37.96 10.79
N THR A 241 -68.33 -38.48 10.17
CA THR A 241 -68.44 -39.46 9.08
C THR A 241 -69.05 -40.76 9.59
N VAL A 242 -68.63 -41.24 10.77
CA VAL A 242 -69.25 -42.40 11.43
C VAL A 242 -70.73 -42.12 11.74
N GLN A 243 -71.06 -40.95 12.30
CA GLN A 243 -72.45 -40.57 12.56
C GLN A 243 -73.29 -40.48 11.27
N TRP A 244 -72.73 -39.99 10.17
CA TRP A 244 -73.39 -39.97 8.86
C TRP A 244 -73.59 -41.36 8.29
N HIS A 245 -72.60 -42.26 8.40
CA HIS A 245 -72.76 -43.66 8.00
C HIS A 245 -73.83 -44.36 8.84
N GLU A 246 -73.90 -44.09 10.13
CA GLU A 246 -74.94 -44.64 11.00
C GLU A 246 -76.34 -44.12 10.65
N LYS A 247 -76.48 -42.82 10.36
CA LYS A 247 -77.74 -42.25 9.85
C LYS A 247 -78.14 -42.82 8.49
N ILE A 248 -77.19 -43.01 7.58
CA ILE A 248 -77.43 -43.63 6.28
C ILE A 248 -77.91 -45.08 6.48
N ASN A 249 -77.24 -45.86 7.34
CA ASN A 249 -77.67 -47.23 7.65
C ASN A 249 -79.06 -47.28 8.29
N GLN A 250 -79.36 -46.38 9.23
CA GLN A 250 -80.71 -46.26 9.81
C GLN A 250 -81.75 -45.91 8.75
N SER A 251 -81.44 -45.00 7.83
CA SER A 251 -82.34 -44.65 6.73
C SER A 251 -82.53 -45.81 5.74
N GLN A 252 -81.48 -46.59 5.46
CA GLN A 252 -81.55 -47.78 4.62
C GLN A 252 -82.37 -48.90 5.28
N GLN A 253 -82.23 -49.10 6.59
CA GLN A 253 -83.08 -50.05 7.34
C GLN A 253 -84.55 -49.61 7.31
N SER A 254 -84.83 -48.32 7.51
CA SER A 254 -86.20 -47.80 7.43
C SER A 254 -86.80 -47.93 6.03
N LEU A 255 -86.00 -47.80 4.97
CA LEU A 255 -86.43 -48.04 3.59
C LEU A 255 -86.73 -49.52 3.35
N LEU A 256 -85.92 -50.42 3.90
CA LEU A 256 -86.14 -51.86 3.82
C LEU A 256 -87.43 -52.28 4.53
N GLU A 257 -87.70 -51.70 5.71
CA GLU A 257 -88.94 -51.91 6.46
C GLU A 257 -90.15 -51.34 5.73
N LEU A 258 -90.04 -50.15 5.12
CA LEU A 258 -91.11 -49.57 4.31
C LEU A 258 -91.42 -50.43 3.09
N GLN A 259 -90.39 -51.00 2.46
CA GLN A 259 -90.54 -51.86 1.30
C GLN A 259 -91.20 -53.20 1.67
N GLN A 260 -90.85 -53.77 2.82
CA GLN A 260 -91.54 -54.96 3.35
C GLN A 260 -93.00 -54.68 3.71
N GLN A 261 -93.31 -53.49 4.27
CA GLN A 261 -94.69 -53.08 4.52
C GLN A 261 -95.47 -52.87 3.21
N PHE A 262 -94.81 -52.34 2.17
CA PHE A 262 -95.41 -52.19 0.85
C PHE A 262 -95.71 -53.55 0.20
N ASP A 263 -94.77 -54.49 0.25
CA ASP A 263 -94.97 -55.85 -0.27
C ASP A 263 -96.08 -56.59 0.49
N HIS A 264 -96.17 -56.41 1.81
CA HIS A 264 -97.24 -56.98 2.63
C HIS A 264 -98.61 -56.37 2.30
N ALA A 265 -98.70 -55.04 2.13
CA ALA A 265 -99.92 -54.35 1.72
C ALA A 265 -100.35 -54.74 0.30
N ASN A 266 -99.40 -54.97 -0.60
CA ASN A 266 -99.69 -55.37 -1.98
C ASN A 266 -100.21 -56.82 -2.04
N GLN A 267 -99.66 -57.73 -1.24
CA GLN A 267 -100.18 -59.09 -1.08
C GLN A 267 -101.60 -59.10 -0.48
N GLN A 268 -101.87 -58.24 0.52
CA GLN A 268 -103.23 -58.08 1.07
C GLN A 268 -104.21 -57.56 0.01
N HIS A 269 -103.83 -56.55 -0.77
CA HIS A 269 -104.68 -56.03 -1.84
C HIS A 269 -104.96 -57.08 -2.92
N GLN A 270 -103.97 -57.89 -3.31
CA GLN A 270 -104.15 -59.00 -4.26
C GLN A 270 -105.11 -60.06 -3.74
N SER A 271 -105.01 -60.42 -2.45
CA SER A 271 -105.91 -61.40 -1.83
C SER A 271 -107.37 -60.89 -1.75
N GLN A 272 -107.58 -59.59 -1.49
CA GLN A 272 -108.90 -58.96 -1.53
C GLN A 272 -109.47 -58.91 -2.95
N GLN A 273 -108.63 -58.67 -3.96
CA GLN A 273 -109.08 -58.61 -5.35
C GLN A 273 -109.51 -60.00 -5.86
N GLN A 274 -108.83 -61.06 -5.42
CA GLN A 274 -109.23 -62.45 -5.70
C GLN A 274 -110.53 -62.84 -4.97
N GLN A 275 -110.74 -62.37 -3.74
CA GLN A 275 -112.00 -62.58 -3.01
C GLN A 275 -113.19 -61.88 -3.70
N LEU A 276 -113.02 -60.62 -4.12
CA LEU A 276 -114.06 -59.87 -4.84
C LEU A 276 -114.40 -60.49 -6.21
N GLN A 277 -113.42 -61.06 -6.92
CA GLN A 277 -113.67 -61.79 -8.17
C GLN A 277 -114.40 -63.13 -7.95
N ALA A 278 -114.09 -63.86 -6.87
CA ALA A 278 -114.80 -65.08 -6.50
C ALA A 278 -116.26 -64.78 -6.09
N GLU A 279 -116.49 -63.68 -5.37
CA GLU A 279 -117.82 -63.24 -4.96
C GLU A 279 -118.68 -62.77 -6.15
N GLN A 280 -118.09 -62.07 -7.13
CA GLN A 280 -118.77 -61.72 -8.39
C GLN A 280 -119.12 -62.95 -9.25
N GLN A 281 -118.27 -63.99 -9.25
CA GLN A 281 -118.56 -65.25 -9.95
C GLN A 281 -119.68 -66.04 -9.26
N GLN A 282 -119.74 -66.03 -7.93
CA GLN A 282 -120.84 -66.67 -7.19
C GLN A 282 -122.17 -65.92 -7.36
N LEU A 283 -122.16 -64.59 -7.35
CA LEU A 283 -123.37 -63.77 -7.51
C LEU A 283 -123.96 -63.87 -8.93
N SER A 284 -123.10 -63.97 -9.95
CA SER A 284 -123.54 -64.16 -11.35
C SER A 284 -124.09 -65.56 -11.60
N GLN A 285 -123.55 -66.60 -10.96
CA GLN A 285 -124.13 -67.95 -10.99
C GLN A 285 -125.48 -68.03 -10.27
N GLN A 286 -125.66 -67.32 -9.15
CA GLN A 286 -126.95 -67.22 -8.46
C GLN A 286 -127.99 -66.47 -9.30
N LEU A 287 -127.61 -65.40 -10.00
CA LEU A 287 -128.52 -64.67 -10.90
C LEU A 287 -128.94 -65.51 -12.12
N GLN A 288 -128.05 -66.34 -12.66
CA GLN A 288 -128.38 -67.26 -13.75
C GLN A 288 -129.34 -68.38 -13.33
N GLN A 289 -129.16 -68.96 -12.13
CA GLN A 289 -130.06 -69.97 -11.59
C GLN A 289 -131.45 -69.39 -11.26
N THR A 290 -131.50 -68.16 -10.75
CA THR A 290 -132.77 -67.49 -10.44
C THR A 290 -133.55 -67.12 -11.71
N ASN A 291 -132.88 -66.70 -12.79
CA ASN A 291 -133.54 -66.41 -14.07
C ASN A 291 -134.04 -67.67 -14.80
N GLN A 292 -133.36 -68.82 -14.65
CA GLN A 292 -133.84 -70.10 -15.18
C GLN A 292 -135.08 -70.61 -14.43
N GLN A 293 -135.15 -70.38 -13.12
CA GLN A 293 -136.34 -70.72 -12.32
C GLN A 293 -137.52 -69.78 -12.62
N LEU A 294 -137.27 -68.50 -12.89
CA LEU A 294 -138.31 -67.54 -13.27
C LEU A 294 -138.93 -67.85 -14.65
N ASN A 295 -138.10 -68.24 -15.63
CA ASN A 295 -138.59 -68.60 -16.97
C ASN A 295 -139.41 -69.91 -17.00
N GLN A 296 -139.12 -70.86 -16.12
CA GLN A 296 -139.91 -72.10 -15.96
C GLN A 296 -141.25 -71.83 -15.24
N GLN A 297 -141.31 -70.81 -14.38
CA GLN A 297 -142.55 -70.36 -13.74
C GLN A 297 -143.41 -69.50 -14.69
N GLN A 298 -142.81 -68.80 -15.66
CA GLN A 298 -143.53 -68.02 -16.67
C GLN A 298 -144.22 -68.94 -17.71
N SER A 299 -143.58 -70.02 -18.17
CA SER A 299 -144.18 -70.96 -19.14
C SER A 299 -145.31 -71.82 -18.55
N THR A 300 -145.33 -72.03 -17.24
CA THR A 300 -146.40 -72.75 -16.53
C THR A 300 -147.61 -71.85 -16.23
N ALA A 301 -147.39 -70.54 -16.07
CA ALA A 301 -148.46 -69.53 -15.95
C ALA A 301 -149.20 -69.28 -17.28
N ASP A 302 -148.48 -69.26 -18.42
CA ASP A 302 -149.11 -69.04 -19.73
C ASP A 302 -149.93 -70.26 -20.22
N THR A 303 -149.56 -71.48 -19.79
CA THR A 303 -150.32 -72.71 -20.09
C THR A 303 -151.55 -72.88 -19.17
N ALA A 304 -151.51 -72.31 -17.96
CA ALA A 304 -152.64 -72.23 -17.04
C ALA A 304 -153.63 -71.10 -17.40
N ALA A 305 -153.15 -70.01 -18.01
CA ALA A 305 -154.00 -68.92 -18.51
C ALA A 305 -154.81 -69.32 -19.76
N GLN A 306 -154.24 -70.11 -20.68
CA GLN A 306 -154.96 -70.58 -21.87
C GLN A 306 -156.01 -71.66 -21.58
N SER A 307 -155.81 -72.51 -20.57
CA SER A 307 -156.79 -73.51 -20.13
C SER A 307 -157.94 -72.90 -19.32
N ALA A 308 -157.66 -71.88 -18.50
CA ALA A 308 -158.70 -71.09 -17.83
C ALA A 308 -159.56 -70.28 -18.82
N GLN A 309 -158.98 -69.81 -19.93
CA GLN A 309 -159.70 -69.05 -20.96
C GLN A 309 -160.59 -69.93 -21.84
N GLN A 310 -160.21 -71.20 -22.08
CA GLN A 310 -161.07 -72.20 -22.74
C GLN A 310 -162.22 -72.67 -21.82
N GLN A 311 -162.00 -72.77 -20.51
CA GLN A 311 -163.05 -73.11 -19.55
C GLN A 311 -164.08 -71.98 -19.37
N ILE A 312 -163.64 -70.71 -19.39
CA ILE A 312 -164.52 -69.55 -19.37
C ILE A 312 -165.33 -69.44 -20.67
N GLN A 313 -164.76 -69.80 -21.83
CA GLN A 313 -165.51 -69.83 -23.10
C GLN A 313 -166.60 -70.93 -23.10
N GLN A 314 -166.31 -72.13 -22.59
CA GLN A 314 -167.29 -73.21 -22.47
C GLN A 314 -168.41 -72.91 -21.46
N GLN A 315 -168.09 -72.23 -20.34
CA GLN A 315 -169.10 -71.78 -19.38
C GLN A 315 -169.92 -70.58 -19.87
N THR A 316 -169.35 -69.72 -20.72
CA THR A 316 -170.06 -68.57 -21.31
C THR A 316 -171.04 -69.02 -22.41
N GLU A 317 -170.76 -70.09 -23.14
CA GLU A 317 -171.72 -70.73 -24.05
C GLU A 317 -172.84 -71.49 -23.32
N GLN A 318 -172.53 -72.14 -22.19
CA GLN A 318 -173.54 -72.78 -21.34
C GLN A 318 -174.46 -71.75 -20.64
N LEU A 319 -173.93 -70.59 -20.23
CA LEU A 319 -174.71 -69.47 -19.71
C LEU A 319 -175.56 -68.77 -20.79
N ARG A 320 -175.10 -68.73 -22.04
CA ARG A 320 -175.86 -68.18 -23.17
C ARG A 320 -177.02 -69.07 -23.61
N ASN A 321 -176.84 -70.40 -23.60
CA ASN A 321 -177.91 -71.37 -23.87
C ASN A 321 -178.94 -71.44 -22.75
N THR A 322 -178.52 -71.29 -21.48
CA THR A 322 -179.46 -71.21 -20.35
C THR A 322 -180.17 -69.85 -20.26
N GLN A 323 -179.54 -68.73 -20.64
CA GLN A 323 -180.22 -67.44 -20.79
C GLN A 323 -181.22 -67.41 -21.95
N GLN A 324 -180.96 -68.08 -23.08
CA GLN A 324 -181.96 -68.22 -24.15
C GLN A 324 -183.14 -69.12 -23.75
N GLN A 325 -182.91 -70.11 -22.89
CA GLN A 325 -183.98 -70.92 -22.29
C GLN A 325 -184.75 -70.17 -21.19
N LEU A 326 -184.12 -69.20 -20.51
CA LEU A 326 -184.76 -68.36 -19.49
C LEU A 326 -185.58 -67.20 -20.08
N VAL A 327 -185.16 -66.63 -21.21
CA VAL A 327 -185.90 -65.57 -21.93
C VAL A 327 -187.13 -66.12 -22.66
N SER A 328 -187.06 -67.35 -23.19
CA SER A 328 -188.24 -68.01 -23.77
C SER A 328 -189.27 -68.45 -22.71
N SER A 329 -188.82 -68.84 -21.51
CA SER A 329 -189.72 -69.12 -20.38
C SER A 329 -190.22 -67.83 -19.67
N GLN A 330 -189.47 -66.72 -19.70
CA GLN A 330 -189.96 -65.40 -19.29
C GLN A 330 -191.01 -64.81 -20.24
N HIS A 331 -190.98 -65.13 -21.54
CA HIS A 331 -192.06 -64.73 -22.45
C HIS A 331 -193.34 -65.57 -22.26
N GLN A 332 -193.21 -66.81 -21.77
CA GLN A 332 -194.34 -67.66 -21.38
C GLN A 332 -194.94 -67.29 -20.01
N LEU A 333 -194.15 -66.69 -19.10
CA LEU A 333 -194.63 -66.24 -17.78
C LEU A 333 -195.15 -64.79 -17.76
N SER A 334 -194.65 -63.90 -18.62
CA SER A 334 -195.14 -62.51 -18.72
C SER A 334 -196.50 -62.37 -19.43
N SER A 335 -196.95 -63.38 -20.18
CA SER A 335 -198.34 -63.43 -20.69
C SER A 335 -199.33 -64.07 -19.70
N ALA A 336 -198.86 -64.75 -18.67
CA ALA A 336 -199.68 -65.32 -17.60
C ALA A 336 -199.88 -64.37 -16.40
N LEU A 337 -198.98 -63.40 -16.20
CA LEU A 337 -198.99 -62.44 -15.07
C LEU A 337 -199.37 -61.00 -15.47
N ALA A 338 -200.18 -60.85 -16.52
CA ALA A 338 -201.00 -59.65 -16.76
C ALA A 338 -202.51 -59.94 -16.59
N ARG A 339 -202.85 -61.03 -15.89
CA ARG A 339 -204.21 -61.38 -15.48
C ARG A 339 -204.23 -61.85 -14.03
N LEU A 340 -204.35 -60.90 -13.11
CA LEU A 340 -204.62 -61.06 -11.67
C LEU A 340 -203.38 -61.01 -10.75
N GLU A 341 -203.09 -59.81 -10.25
CA GLU A 341 -203.19 -59.56 -8.80
C GLU A 341 -203.35 -58.05 -8.52
N ILE A 342 -204.51 -57.53 -8.90
CA ILE A 342 -205.25 -56.57 -8.08
C ILE A 342 -206.41 -57.37 -7.52
N LEU A 343 -206.19 -57.98 -6.36
CA LEU A 343 -207.05 -57.83 -5.19
C LEU A 343 -206.48 -58.68 -4.06
N GLU A 344 -206.23 -57.98 -2.95
CA GLU A 344 -206.34 -58.50 -1.60
C GLU A 344 -205.21 -59.40 -1.10
N PRO A 345 -204.38 -58.79 -0.25
CA PRO A 345 -204.55 -58.98 1.17
C PRO A 345 -205.24 -57.72 1.70
N SER A 346 -206.55 -57.78 1.96
CA SER A 346 -207.08 -58.29 3.22
C SER A 346 -206.56 -57.51 4.43
N LEU A 347 -207.41 -56.58 4.88
CA LEU A 347 -208.06 -56.78 6.17
C LEU A 347 -207.12 -56.91 7.37
N ALA A 348 -206.22 -55.93 7.51
CA ALA A 348 -205.62 -55.61 8.81
C ALA A 348 -205.77 -54.13 9.22
N GLU A 349 -206.66 -53.38 8.56
CA GLU A 349 -207.03 -52.00 8.94
C GLU A 349 -208.52 -51.85 9.34
N ILE A 350 -209.11 -52.92 9.93
CA ILE A 350 -210.34 -52.85 10.76
C ILE A 350 -210.04 -53.28 12.21
N LYS A 351 -208.76 -53.55 12.56
CA LYS A 351 -208.33 -53.78 13.94
C LYS A 351 -207.51 -52.64 14.55
N ALA A 352 -207.47 -51.49 13.87
CA ALA A 352 -207.17 -50.19 14.49
C ALA A 352 -208.44 -49.44 14.97
N GLU A 353 -209.65 -49.74 14.47
CA GLU A 353 -210.87 -48.99 14.87
C GLU A 353 -211.93 -49.81 15.63
N LYS A 354 -211.63 -51.07 16.01
CA LYS A 354 -212.40 -51.77 17.06
C LYS A 354 -212.00 -51.34 18.50
N GLN A 355 -210.86 -50.66 18.68
CA GLN A 355 -210.58 -49.85 19.87
C GLN A 355 -211.20 -48.43 19.81
N GLN A 356 -212.08 -48.17 18.83
CA GLN A 356 -213.02 -47.06 18.86
C GLN A 356 -214.43 -47.45 19.29
N LEU A 357 -214.71 -48.73 19.60
CA LEU A 357 -215.98 -49.05 20.24
C LEU A 357 -216.06 -48.58 21.70
N GLN A 358 -214.96 -48.17 22.35
CA GLN A 358 -214.94 -47.98 23.80
C GLN A 358 -214.49 -46.60 24.30
N LYS A 359 -214.36 -45.59 23.41
CA LYS A 359 -214.19 -44.18 23.84
C LYS A 359 -215.49 -43.35 23.89
N LEU A 360 -216.63 -43.88 23.44
CA LEU A 360 -217.93 -43.17 23.57
C LEU A 360 -219.03 -43.98 24.27
N LEU A 361 -218.69 -45.13 24.88
CA LEU A 361 -219.57 -45.85 25.81
C LEU A 361 -218.93 -46.16 27.18
N GLU A 362 -217.79 -45.54 27.51
CA GLU A 362 -217.42 -45.29 28.90
C GLU A 362 -217.84 -43.86 29.26
N LYS A 363 -218.88 -43.78 30.09
CA LYS A 363 -219.49 -42.60 30.76
C LYS A 363 -220.55 -41.88 29.91
N LEU A 364 -221.84 -41.74 30.24
CA LEU A 364 -222.64 -41.99 31.46
C LEU A 364 -221.92 -41.78 32.79
N SER A 365 -221.53 -40.53 33.01
CA SER A 365 -221.70 -39.75 34.24
C SER A 365 -222.06 -38.33 33.84
#